data_AF-A0A840QSI8-F1
#
_entry.id   AF-A0A840QSI8-F1
#
_cell.length_a   1.000
_cell.length_b   1.000
_cell.length_c   1.000
_cell.angle_alpha   90.00
_cell.angle_beta   90.00
_cell.angle_gamma   90.00
#
_symmetry.space_group_name_H-M   'P 1'
#
loop_
_entity.id
_entity.type
_entity.pdbx_description
1 polymer ?
#
loop_
_entity_poly.entity_id
_entity_poly.type
_entity_poly.pdbx_seq_one_letter_code
_entity_poly.pdbx_strand_id
1 'polypeptide(L)'
;MKRREKWTDKRVEKQLDQFPDVKDHRSKAEIFHKVQQRTDEKQKSRRKQRFPWLIPSLAATAAVILGIIIVPGMIPEQDEINNDQLMTMDVEEESEQSEVSEETGEVNETVEEDIDMGIQTERVQEKEVDDVMQVLDEYESIFMDIVDRAGEDGKVASFESKDDLLSHFTTVMSEDLAKSHVDMYFQEDGDELYILAMDAPIWLNEEEPYDVEEVSTEEYHVIQEHDNEMFGHVNIIYVLTFDGDNWVVDEIKQDELG
;
A
#
# COMPACT_ATOMS: atom_id res chain seq x y z
N MET A 1 -26.61 11.78 33.77
CA MET A 1 -25.56 12.76 33.40
C MET A 1 -24.66 13.02 34.60
N LYS A 2 -23.38 12.64 34.56
CA LYS A 2 -22.39 12.99 35.59
C LYS A 2 -21.57 14.18 35.07
N ARG A 3 -21.45 15.26 35.85
CA ARG A 3 -20.58 16.39 35.47
C ARG A 3 -19.12 16.00 35.72
N ARG A 4 -18.24 16.16 34.72
CA ARG A 4 -16.79 16.05 34.91
C ARG A 4 -16.32 17.19 35.82
N GLU A 5 -15.66 16.87 36.93
CA GLU A 5 -15.02 17.88 37.77
C GLU A 5 -13.86 18.52 37.00
N LYS A 6 -13.80 19.84 36.98
CA LYS A 6 -12.74 20.57 36.26
C LYS A 6 -11.44 20.49 37.04
N TRP A 7 -10.37 20.13 36.35
CA TRP A 7 -9.01 20.31 36.86
C TRP A 7 -8.79 21.80 37.15
N THR A 8 -8.27 22.11 38.32
CA THR A 8 -7.94 23.47 38.74
C THR A 8 -6.47 23.51 39.10
N ASP A 9 -5.75 24.55 38.69
CA ASP A 9 -4.29 24.62 38.79
C ASP A 9 -3.78 24.34 40.21
N LYS A 10 -4.49 24.87 41.22
CA LYS A 10 -4.21 24.65 42.65
C LYS A 10 -4.28 23.18 43.10
N ARG A 11 -4.99 22.33 42.37
CA ARG A 11 -5.04 20.88 42.61
C ARG A 11 -3.88 20.16 41.92
N VAL A 12 -3.51 20.60 40.71
CA VAL A 12 -2.33 20.12 39.98
C VAL A 12 -1.06 20.44 40.75
N GLU A 13 -0.86 21.69 41.14
CA GLU A 13 0.26 22.18 41.95
C GLU A 13 0.41 21.38 43.26
N LYS A 14 -0.70 21.13 43.96
CA LYS A 14 -0.73 20.31 45.17
C LYS A 14 -0.47 18.81 44.94
N GLN A 15 -0.66 18.30 43.71
CA GLN A 15 -0.30 16.93 43.35
C GLN A 15 1.16 16.82 42.91
N LEU A 16 1.71 17.82 42.21
CA LEU A 16 3.14 17.90 41.89
C LEU A 16 4.00 17.95 43.16
N ASP A 17 3.60 18.73 44.16
CA ASP A 17 4.26 18.84 45.47
C ASP A 17 4.23 17.54 46.31
N GLN A 18 3.53 16.49 45.84
CA GLN A 18 3.46 15.17 46.47
C GLN A 18 4.32 14.10 45.76
N PHE A 19 4.97 14.40 44.64
CA PHE A 19 5.85 13.43 43.99
C PHE A 19 7.20 13.32 44.70
N PRO A 20 7.74 12.09 44.87
CA PRO A 20 9.09 11.92 45.37
C PRO A 20 10.12 12.44 44.35
N ASP A 21 11.25 12.93 44.84
CA ASP A 21 12.39 13.41 44.05
C ASP A 21 12.96 12.27 43.18
N VAL A 22 12.54 12.22 41.90
CA VAL A 22 12.92 11.17 40.94
C VAL A 22 14.33 11.41 40.44
N LYS A 23 15.29 10.88 41.19
CA LYS A 23 16.69 10.80 40.74
C LYS A 23 16.88 9.56 39.89
N ASP A 24 17.01 9.77 38.58
CA ASP A 24 17.42 8.70 37.68
C ASP A 24 18.91 8.37 37.93
N HIS A 25 19.17 7.14 38.37
CA HIS A 25 20.51 6.64 38.65
C HIS A 25 21.06 5.79 37.50
N ARG A 26 20.33 5.64 36.39
CA ARG A 26 20.75 4.86 35.22
C ARG A 26 21.86 5.57 34.47
N SER A 27 22.88 4.82 34.05
CA SER A 27 23.95 5.40 33.24
C SER A 27 23.51 5.54 31.78
N LYS A 28 23.99 6.59 31.07
CA LYS A 28 23.66 6.80 29.65
C LYS A 28 24.00 5.57 28.78
N ALA A 29 25.09 4.87 29.09
CA ALA A 29 25.52 3.66 28.40
C ALA A 29 24.55 2.47 28.60
N GLU A 30 23.95 2.34 29.78
CA GLU A 30 22.97 1.30 30.09
C GLU A 30 21.63 1.55 29.39
N ILE A 31 21.21 2.82 29.28
CA ILE A 31 20.05 3.22 28.48
C ILE A 31 20.33 2.94 26.99
N PHE A 32 21.47 3.38 26.46
CA PHE A 32 21.85 3.18 25.06
C PHE A 32 21.88 1.69 24.67
N HIS A 33 22.51 0.84 25.48
CA HIS A 33 22.55 -0.61 25.24
C HIS A 33 21.15 -1.24 25.27
N LYS A 34 20.24 -0.76 26.13
CA LYS A 34 18.86 -1.26 26.22
C LYS A 34 17.98 -0.79 25.05
N VAL A 35 18.30 0.36 24.44
CA VAL A 35 17.68 0.80 23.18
C VAL A 35 18.23 -0.05 22.03
N GLN A 36 19.55 -0.15 21.89
CA GLN A 36 20.19 -0.90 20.80
C GLN A 36 19.79 -2.38 20.77
N GLN A 37 19.67 -3.05 21.93
CA GLN A 37 19.19 -4.43 22.00
C GLN A 37 17.74 -4.60 21.50
N ARG A 38 16.89 -3.58 21.62
CA ARG A 38 15.52 -3.62 21.08
C ARG A 38 15.51 -3.47 19.56
N THR A 39 16.41 -2.65 19.01
CA THR A 39 16.64 -2.55 17.56
C THR A 39 17.12 -3.89 16.99
N ASP A 40 18.11 -4.52 17.63
CA ASP A 40 18.65 -5.84 17.24
C ASP A 40 17.64 -7.00 17.41
N GLU A 41 16.68 -6.89 18.33
CA GLU A 41 15.58 -7.86 18.49
C GLU A 41 14.49 -7.67 17.42
N LYS A 42 14.07 -6.42 17.12
CA LYS A 42 13.13 -6.11 16.02
C LYS A 42 13.59 -6.72 14.68
N GLN A 43 14.87 -6.58 14.34
CA GLN A 43 15.44 -7.15 13.11
C GLN A 43 15.40 -8.70 13.07
N LYS A 44 15.36 -9.38 14.21
CA LYS A 44 15.30 -10.86 14.29
C LYS A 44 13.89 -11.41 14.38
N SER A 45 12.91 -10.63 14.86
CA SER A 45 11.50 -11.01 14.86
C SER A 45 10.81 -10.82 13.50
N ARG A 46 11.24 -9.82 12.70
CA ARG A 46 10.70 -9.53 11.34
C ARG A 46 10.63 -10.78 10.43
N ARG A 47 11.52 -11.76 10.60
CA ARG A 47 11.62 -12.95 9.73
C ARG A 47 10.59 -14.08 9.97
N LYS A 48 9.52 -13.86 10.76
CA LYS A 48 8.66 -14.97 11.23
C LYS A 48 7.17 -14.71 11.47
N GLN A 49 6.66 -13.50 11.28
CA GLN A 49 5.22 -13.22 11.39
C GLN A 49 4.58 -13.42 10.01
N ARG A 50 4.05 -14.63 9.76
CA ARG A 50 3.22 -14.90 8.57
C ARG A 50 1.78 -14.54 8.90
N PHE A 51 1.20 -13.59 8.16
CA PHE A 51 -0.22 -13.27 8.25
C PHE A 51 -1.09 -14.39 7.64
N PRO A 52 -2.23 -14.73 8.29
CA PRO A 52 -3.23 -15.60 7.67
C PRO A 52 -4.65 -15.01 7.80
N TRP A 53 -5.10 -14.23 6.82
CA TRP A 53 -6.55 -14.13 6.53
C TRP A 53 -6.84 -13.78 5.06
N LEU A 54 -7.70 -14.57 4.42
CA LEU A 54 -8.16 -14.37 3.04
C LEU A 54 -9.68 -14.11 3.06
N ILE A 55 -10.14 -13.04 2.42
CA ILE A 55 -11.57 -12.76 2.24
C ILE A 55 -12.08 -13.52 1.00
N PRO A 56 -13.04 -14.46 1.12
CA PRO A 56 -13.27 -15.48 0.08
C PRO A 56 -14.35 -15.13 -0.97
N SER A 57 -14.52 -13.86 -1.37
CA SER A 57 -15.71 -13.45 -2.17
C SER A 57 -15.50 -12.66 -3.47
N LEU A 58 -14.28 -12.27 -3.87
CA LEU A 58 -14.09 -11.42 -5.06
C LEU A 58 -13.61 -12.13 -6.35
N ALA A 59 -13.25 -13.42 -6.29
CA ALA A 59 -12.68 -14.15 -7.43
C ALA A 59 -13.72 -14.76 -8.43
N ALA A 60 -15.01 -14.40 -8.33
CA ALA A 60 -16.10 -15.14 -8.98
C ALA A 60 -16.75 -14.49 -10.22
N THR A 61 -16.32 -13.29 -10.65
CA THR A 61 -16.99 -12.54 -11.73
C THR A 61 -16.22 -12.45 -13.05
N ALA A 62 -14.90 -12.65 -13.08
CA ALA A 62 -14.11 -12.57 -14.31
C ALA A 62 -14.34 -13.77 -15.26
N ALA A 63 -14.49 -14.98 -14.72
CA ALA A 63 -14.54 -16.22 -15.51
C ALA A 63 -15.83 -16.42 -16.34
N VAL A 64 -16.94 -15.73 -16.00
CA VAL A 64 -18.21 -15.86 -16.72
C VAL A 64 -18.27 -14.95 -17.96
N ILE A 65 -17.49 -13.86 -17.98
CA ILE A 65 -17.52 -12.88 -19.08
C ILE A 65 -16.63 -13.32 -20.26
N LEU A 66 -15.57 -14.10 -20.02
CA LEU A 66 -14.69 -14.62 -21.08
C LEU A 66 -15.32 -15.74 -21.94
N GLY A 67 -16.42 -16.36 -21.50
CA GLY A 67 -17.11 -17.42 -22.23
C GLY A 67 -17.91 -16.96 -23.47
N ILE A 68 -18.14 -15.66 -23.64
CA ILE A 68 -19.02 -15.11 -24.70
C ILE A 68 -18.27 -14.78 -26.00
N ILE A 69 -16.93 -14.70 -25.97
CA ILE A 69 -16.13 -14.10 -27.05
C ILE A 69 -15.59 -15.13 -28.08
N ILE A 70 -15.71 -16.44 -27.84
CA ILE A 70 -15.12 -17.48 -28.72
C ILE A 70 -16.15 -18.52 -29.22
N VAL A 71 -17.26 -18.06 -29.81
CA VAL A 71 -18.09 -18.90 -30.71
C VAL A 71 -18.55 -18.11 -31.94
N PRO A 72 -17.76 -18.08 -33.04
CA PRO A 72 -18.28 -17.63 -34.32
C PRO A 72 -19.02 -18.78 -35.03
N GLY A 73 -20.35 -18.68 -35.11
CA GLY A 73 -21.12 -19.41 -36.12
C GLY A 73 -22.06 -20.54 -35.67
N MET A 74 -22.99 -20.29 -34.74
CA MET A 74 -24.29 -20.99 -34.69
C MET A 74 -25.37 -20.15 -33.98
N ILE A 75 -26.04 -19.26 -34.73
CA ILE A 75 -27.39 -18.76 -34.38
C ILE A 75 -28.21 -18.70 -35.68
N PRO A 76 -29.30 -19.47 -35.83
CA PRO A 76 -30.24 -19.31 -36.94
C PRO A 76 -31.16 -18.09 -36.75
N GLU A 77 -31.58 -17.53 -37.87
CA GLU A 77 -32.12 -16.17 -38.06
C GLU A 77 -33.66 -16.12 -38.01
N GLN A 78 -34.23 -15.26 -37.13
CA GLN A 78 -35.61 -14.69 -37.10
C GLN A 78 -35.53 -13.39 -36.25
N ASP A 79 -36.13 -12.23 -36.55
CA ASP A 79 -37.04 -11.81 -37.63
C ASP A 79 -36.89 -10.28 -37.93
N GLU A 80 -37.32 -9.89 -39.13
CA GLU A 80 -37.79 -8.55 -39.58
C GLU A 80 -37.04 -7.23 -39.20
N ILE A 81 -36.32 -6.64 -40.18
CA ILE A 81 -36.49 -5.21 -40.54
C ILE A 81 -36.58 -5.08 -42.08
N ASN A 82 -37.50 -4.24 -42.55
CA ASN A 82 -37.90 -4.16 -43.96
C ASN A 82 -37.03 -3.25 -44.85
N ASN A 83 -36.89 -3.72 -46.10
CA ASN A 83 -37.02 -3.01 -47.39
C ASN A 83 -35.78 -2.70 -48.26
N ASP A 84 -36.01 -3.02 -49.55
CA ASP A 84 -35.38 -2.56 -50.80
C ASP A 84 -34.03 -3.13 -51.30
N GLN A 85 -34.17 -3.84 -52.44
CA GLN A 85 -33.23 -3.95 -53.58
C GLN A 85 -31.99 -4.88 -53.43
N LEU A 86 -31.61 -5.69 -54.44
CA LEU A 86 -32.24 -6.13 -55.70
C LEU A 86 -31.41 -7.31 -56.27
N MET A 87 -32.00 -8.12 -57.17
CA MET A 87 -31.37 -9.06 -58.13
C MET A 87 -31.01 -10.50 -57.68
N THR A 88 -31.85 -11.46 -58.11
CA THR A 88 -31.53 -12.70 -58.88
C THR A 88 -30.10 -13.28 -58.76
N MET A 89 -29.93 -14.58 -58.46
CA MET A 89 -30.08 -15.65 -59.48
C MET A 89 -30.18 -17.09 -58.92
N ASP A 90 -31.03 -17.90 -59.53
CA ASP A 90 -31.16 -19.37 -59.37
C ASP A 90 -29.85 -20.16 -59.52
N VAL A 91 -29.75 -21.31 -58.84
CA VAL A 91 -29.57 -22.65 -59.45
C VAL A 91 -29.70 -23.78 -58.42
N GLU A 92 -30.25 -24.92 -58.86
CA GLU A 92 -30.46 -26.20 -58.15
C GLU A 92 -29.11 -26.88 -57.76
N GLU A 93 -28.98 -28.02 -57.05
CA GLU A 93 -29.82 -29.24 -56.96
C GLU A 93 -29.43 -30.10 -55.72
N GLU A 94 -30.12 -31.23 -55.53
CA GLU A 94 -30.08 -32.15 -54.37
C GLU A 94 -28.81 -33.03 -54.25
N SER A 95 -28.53 -33.59 -53.06
CA SER A 95 -28.75 -35.03 -52.74
C SER A 95 -27.96 -35.61 -51.54
N GLU A 96 -28.72 -36.22 -50.63
CA GLU A 96 -28.51 -37.49 -49.88
C GLU A 96 -27.07 -37.90 -49.46
N GLN A 97 -26.72 -37.89 -48.16
CA GLN A 97 -27.02 -38.92 -47.13
C GLN A 97 -26.32 -40.29 -47.33
N SER A 98 -25.43 -40.67 -46.40
CA SER A 98 -25.42 -42.01 -45.78
C SER A 98 -24.53 -42.13 -44.53
N GLU A 99 -25.10 -42.79 -43.53
CA GLU A 99 -24.52 -43.39 -42.32
C GLU A 99 -23.60 -44.60 -42.69
N VAL A 100 -22.88 -45.36 -41.85
CA VAL A 100 -22.60 -45.45 -40.39
C VAL A 100 -21.38 -46.40 -40.23
N SER A 101 -20.67 -46.37 -39.09
CA SER A 101 -20.32 -47.57 -38.26
C SER A 101 -19.05 -47.42 -37.44
N GLU A 102 -19.16 -47.88 -36.20
CA GLU A 102 -18.12 -48.08 -35.19
C GLU A 102 -17.26 -49.32 -35.53
N GLU A 103 -16.01 -49.38 -35.04
CA GLU A 103 -15.61 -50.37 -34.00
C GLU A 103 -14.27 -49.98 -33.33
N THR A 104 -13.82 -50.80 -32.38
CA THR A 104 -13.04 -50.41 -31.17
C THR A 104 -11.55 -50.75 -31.16
N GLY A 105 -10.77 -50.12 -30.25
CA GLY A 105 -9.38 -50.49 -29.97
C GLY A 105 -8.87 -50.09 -28.56
N GLU A 106 -8.52 -51.10 -27.76
CA GLU A 106 -7.91 -51.04 -26.41
C GLU A 106 -6.39 -51.39 -26.47
N VAL A 107 -5.48 -51.07 -25.52
CA VAL A 107 -5.54 -50.39 -24.19
C VAL A 107 -4.15 -49.80 -23.84
N ASN A 108 -4.05 -48.99 -22.77
CA ASN A 108 -2.81 -48.49 -22.11
C ASN A 108 -1.98 -47.43 -22.89
N GLU A 109 -1.21 -46.55 -22.26
CA GLU A 109 -0.56 -46.66 -20.93
C GLU A 109 -0.56 -45.33 -20.15
N THR A 110 -0.60 -45.41 -18.81
CA THR A 110 -0.56 -44.27 -17.89
C THR A 110 0.84 -43.64 -17.82
N VAL A 111 0.93 -42.32 -18.00
CA VAL A 111 2.03 -41.51 -17.46
C VAL A 111 1.42 -40.33 -16.72
N GLU A 112 1.58 -40.33 -15.40
CA GLU A 112 1.31 -39.18 -14.55
C GLU A 112 2.49 -38.21 -14.71
N GLU A 113 2.32 -37.11 -15.46
CA GLU A 113 3.20 -35.95 -15.32
C GLU A 113 2.61 -35.02 -14.27
N ASP A 114 3.29 -34.98 -13.11
CA ASP A 114 2.94 -34.15 -11.96
C ASP A 114 2.81 -32.66 -12.34
N ILE A 115 1.69 -32.06 -11.95
CA ILE A 115 1.44 -30.63 -12.16
C ILE A 115 2.16 -29.85 -11.05
N ASP A 116 3.45 -29.55 -11.25
CA ASP A 116 4.14 -28.52 -10.45
C ASP A 116 3.80 -27.13 -10.98
N MET A 117 2.60 -26.65 -10.62
CA MET A 117 2.10 -25.32 -11.01
C MET A 117 1.47 -24.60 -9.81
N GLY A 118 2.12 -24.69 -8.64
CA GLY A 118 1.59 -24.18 -7.37
C GLY A 118 2.51 -23.27 -6.55
N ILE A 119 3.75 -22.97 -6.99
CA ILE A 119 4.75 -22.25 -6.17
C ILE A 119 5.46 -21.12 -6.94
N GLN A 120 4.68 -20.26 -7.63
CA GLN A 120 5.22 -19.02 -8.21
C GLN A 120 4.38 -17.77 -7.87
N THR A 121 3.05 -17.85 -7.84
CA THR A 121 2.19 -16.67 -7.62
C THR A 121 2.31 -16.04 -6.21
N GLU A 122 2.48 -16.82 -5.14
CA GLU A 122 2.74 -16.24 -3.80
C GLU A 122 4.10 -15.53 -3.72
N ARG A 123 5.12 -16.08 -4.40
CA ARG A 123 6.52 -15.66 -4.22
C ARG A 123 6.90 -14.38 -4.98
N VAL A 124 6.12 -14.03 -6.00
CA VAL A 124 6.28 -12.79 -6.77
C VAL A 124 5.64 -11.64 -5.98
N GLN A 125 4.38 -11.81 -5.55
CA GLN A 125 3.70 -10.88 -4.65
C GLN A 125 4.46 -10.65 -3.32
N GLU A 126 5.00 -11.70 -2.68
CA GLU A 126 5.82 -11.56 -1.44
C GLU A 126 7.03 -10.64 -1.67
N LYS A 127 7.64 -10.67 -2.87
CA LYS A 127 8.78 -9.81 -3.20
C LYS A 127 8.34 -8.38 -3.57
N GLU A 128 7.25 -8.22 -4.30
CA GLU A 128 6.71 -6.90 -4.66
C GLU A 128 6.21 -6.14 -3.44
N VAL A 129 5.62 -6.84 -2.45
CA VAL A 129 5.29 -6.25 -1.14
C VAL A 129 6.55 -5.86 -0.38
N ASP A 130 7.60 -6.69 -0.33
CA ASP A 130 8.89 -6.32 0.30
C ASP A 130 9.48 -5.05 -0.36
N ASP A 131 9.44 -4.95 -1.70
CA ASP A 131 9.92 -3.77 -2.44
C ASP A 131 9.06 -2.51 -2.13
N VAL A 132 7.73 -2.64 -2.04
CA VAL A 132 6.79 -1.54 -1.68
C VAL A 132 7.00 -1.07 -0.24
N MET A 133 7.19 -1.98 0.72
CA MET A 133 7.47 -1.64 2.11
C MET A 133 8.82 -0.90 2.25
N GLN A 134 9.84 -1.28 1.46
CA GLN A 134 11.13 -0.59 1.46
C GLN A 134 11.00 0.89 1.09
N VAL A 135 10.14 1.24 0.12
CA VAL A 135 9.91 2.64 -0.28
C VAL A 135 9.30 3.46 0.86
N LEU A 136 8.38 2.86 1.63
CA LEU A 136 7.78 3.52 2.80
C LEU A 136 8.78 3.65 3.97
N ASP A 137 9.62 2.63 4.21
CA ASP A 137 10.73 2.69 5.17
C ASP A 137 11.73 3.81 4.79
N GLU A 138 12.07 3.97 3.51
CA GLU A 138 12.97 5.02 3.01
C GLU A 138 12.34 6.42 3.08
N TYR A 139 11.05 6.52 2.78
CA TYR A 139 10.25 7.74 2.92
C TYR A 139 10.20 8.25 4.38
N GLU A 140 9.88 7.40 5.36
CA GLU A 140 9.95 7.76 6.78
C GLU A 140 11.38 8.11 7.20
N SER A 141 12.34 7.26 6.81
CA SER A 141 13.74 7.41 7.20
C SER A 141 14.31 8.76 6.76
N ILE A 142 14.09 9.22 5.52
CA ILE A 142 14.61 10.51 5.06
C ILE A 142 14.03 11.67 5.89
N PHE A 143 12.73 11.66 6.21
CA PHE A 143 12.14 12.71 7.03
C PHE A 143 12.71 12.69 8.46
N MET A 144 12.71 11.54 9.12
CA MET A 144 13.21 11.38 10.49
C MET A 144 14.69 11.73 10.61
N ASP A 145 15.50 11.38 9.62
CA ASP A 145 16.95 11.63 9.57
C ASP A 145 17.28 13.14 9.39
N ILE A 146 16.32 13.95 8.93
CA ILE A 146 16.37 15.41 8.98
C ILE A 146 15.99 15.91 10.39
N VAL A 147 14.89 15.39 10.97
CA VAL A 147 14.39 15.78 12.31
C VAL A 147 15.44 15.49 13.39
N ASP A 148 16.00 14.29 13.42
CA ASP A 148 16.98 13.83 14.42
C ASP A 148 18.33 14.59 14.35
N ARG A 149 18.59 15.27 13.23
CA ARG A 149 19.78 16.13 13.05
C ARG A 149 19.51 17.62 13.19
N ALA A 150 18.27 18.04 13.38
CA ALA A 150 17.96 19.41 13.73
C ALA A 150 18.58 19.77 15.10
N GLY A 151 18.98 21.03 15.26
CA GLY A 151 19.45 21.55 16.54
C GLY A 151 18.35 21.57 17.61
N GLU A 152 18.72 21.78 18.88
CA GLU A 152 17.74 21.98 19.98
C GLU A 152 16.84 23.22 19.75
N ASP A 153 17.23 24.11 18.84
CA ASP A 153 16.50 25.29 18.35
C ASP A 153 15.67 25.03 17.09
N GLY A 154 15.61 23.77 16.61
CA GLY A 154 14.95 23.37 15.37
C GLY A 154 15.75 23.68 14.11
N LYS A 155 16.98 24.20 14.19
CA LYS A 155 17.76 24.57 13.02
C LYS A 155 18.26 23.34 12.25
N VAL A 156 17.94 23.25 10.96
CA VAL A 156 18.34 22.17 10.07
C VAL A 156 19.66 22.52 9.39
N ALA A 157 20.78 22.18 10.04
CA ALA A 157 22.12 22.57 9.55
C ALA A 157 22.64 21.76 8.35
N SER A 158 21.87 20.78 7.86
CA SER A 158 22.25 19.87 6.75
C SER A 158 21.91 20.40 5.36
N PHE A 159 21.09 21.45 5.25
CA PHE A 159 20.59 22.01 4.00
C PHE A 159 20.69 23.54 4.03
N GLU A 160 20.96 24.18 2.90
CA GLU A 160 21.15 25.64 2.81
C GLU A 160 19.85 26.37 2.43
N SER A 161 18.92 25.69 1.76
CA SER A 161 17.65 26.27 1.28
C SER A 161 16.48 25.28 1.27
N LYS A 162 15.26 25.79 1.06
CA LYS A 162 14.09 24.95 0.75
C LYS A 162 14.23 24.14 -0.54
N ASP A 163 14.92 24.67 -1.55
CA ASP A 163 15.13 23.97 -2.83
C ASP A 163 16.06 22.75 -2.68
N ASP A 164 17.02 22.80 -1.74
CA ASP A 164 17.87 21.65 -1.39
C ASP A 164 17.07 20.55 -0.68
N LEU A 165 16.19 20.91 0.25
CA LEU A 165 15.27 19.96 0.89
C LEU A 165 14.31 19.33 -0.12
N LEU A 166 13.73 20.14 -1.02
CA LEU A 166 12.84 19.65 -2.07
C LEU A 166 13.56 18.60 -2.92
N SER A 167 14.77 18.93 -3.38
CA SER A 167 15.64 18.03 -4.16
C SER A 167 15.99 16.74 -3.41
N HIS A 168 16.12 16.80 -2.08
CA HIS A 168 16.39 15.62 -1.25
C HIS A 168 15.14 14.75 -1.09
N PHE A 169 13.98 15.34 -0.79
CA PHE A 169 12.72 14.62 -0.65
C PHE A 169 12.27 13.99 -1.97
N THR A 170 12.52 14.62 -3.13
CA THR A 170 12.23 14.04 -4.45
C THR A 170 13.01 12.75 -4.78
N THR A 171 13.87 12.26 -3.88
CA THR A 171 14.51 10.94 -4.04
C THR A 171 13.62 9.78 -3.59
N VAL A 172 12.55 10.03 -2.83
CA VAL A 172 11.64 9.01 -2.26
C VAL A 172 10.15 9.34 -2.43
N MET A 173 9.81 10.56 -2.86
CA MET A 173 8.42 10.99 -3.06
C MET A 173 8.28 11.91 -4.29
N SER A 174 7.05 12.11 -4.79
CA SER A 174 6.78 13.01 -5.93
C SER A 174 7.17 14.47 -5.65
N GLU A 175 7.40 15.28 -6.69
CA GLU A 175 7.70 16.71 -6.55
C GLU A 175 6.59 17.47 -5.80
N ASP A 176 5.32 17.13 -6.07
CA ASP A 176 4.17 17.77 -5.41
C ASP A 176 4.07 17.36 -3.92
N LEU A 177 4.30 16.08 -3.58
CA LEU A 177 4.30 15.64 -2.18
C LEU A 177 5.52 16.17 -1.40
N ALA A 178 6.70 16.20 -2.03
CA ALA A 178 7.92 16.77 -1.48
C ALA A 178 7.73 18.26 -1.17
N LYS A 179 7.15 19.01 -2.10
CA LYS A 179 6.84 20.42 -1.91
C LYS A 179 5.83 20.65 -0.78
N SER A 180 4.79 19.82 -0.70
CA SER A 180 3.83 19.85 0.41
C SER A 180 4.53 19.64 1.76
N HIS A 181 5.46 18.69 1.86
CA HIS A 181 6.27 18.46 3.06
C HIS A 181 7.19 19.64 3.39
N VAL A 182 7.91 20.19 2.41
CA VAL A 182 8.80 21.34 2.62
C VAL A 182 8.02 22.58 3.08
N ASP A 183 6.83 22.81 2.54
CA ASP A 183 5.99 23.95 2.92
C ASP A 183 5.23 23.74 4.24
N MET A 184 4.89 22.50 4.60
CA MET A 184 4.21 22.19 5.86
C MET A 184 5.15 22.13 7.07
N TYR A 185 6.32 21.50 6.91
CA TYR A 185 7.21 21.18 8.05
C TYR A 185 8.42 22.10 8.17
N PHE A 186 8.77 22.90 7.15
CA PHE A 186 9.98 23.70 7.16
C PHE A 186 9.73 25.18 6.87
N GLN A 187 10.43 26.03 7.62
CA GLN A 187 10.45 27.47 7.43
C GLN A 187 11.88 27.94 7.20
N GLU A 188 12.02 28.85 6.24
CA GLU A 188 13.26 29.54 5.89
C GLU A 188 13.20 30.97 6.44
N ASP A 189 14.24 31.41 7.15
CA ASP A 189 14.39 32.78 7.66
C ASP A 189 15.79 33.30 7.29
N GLY A 190 15.88 34.02 6.18
CA GLY A 190 17.16 34.39 5.58
C GLY A 190 17.84 33.19 4.92
N ASP A 191 19.11 32.95 5.27
CA ASP A 191 19.91 31.80 4.81
C ASP A 191 19.89 30.65 5.86
N GLU A 192 18.87 30.60 6.73
CA GLU A 192 18.73 29.62 7.81
C GLU A 192 17.40 28.88 7.73
N LEU A 193 17.46 27.55 7.82
CA LEU A 193 16.32 26.65 7.69
C LEU A 193 15.96 26.02 9.04
N TYR A 194 14.66 25.97 9.34
CA TYR A 194 14.12 25.50 10.61
C TYR A 194 13.00 24.49 10.37
N ILE A 195 12.99 23.40 11.15
CA ILE A 195 11.83 22.52 11.24
C ILE A 195 10.80 23.15 12.18
N LEU A 196 9.54 23.16 11.75
CA LEU A 196 8.41 23.62 12.53
C LEU A 196 8.02 22.56 13.56
N ALA A 197 7.79 22.98 14.81
CA ALA A 197 7.36 22.11 15.90
C ALA A 197 5.87 21.74 15.77
N MET A 198 5.54 21.00 14.71
CA MET A 198 4.23 20.43 14.42
C MET A 198 4.24 18.92 14.73
N ASP A 199 3.06 18.30 14.80
CA ASP A 199 2.95 16.85 14.83
C ASP A 199 3.51 16.27 13.52
N ALA A 200 4.23 15.15 13.59
CA ALA A 200 4.83 14.50 12.41
C ALA A 200 3.75 13.92 11.47
N PRO A 201 4.09 13.60 10.20
CA PRO A 201 3.25 12.77 9.35
C PRO A 201 2.77 11.50 10.07
N ILE A 202 1.61 10.99 9.67
CA ILE A 202 1.19 9.65 10.08
C ILE A 202 2.01 8.67 9.24
N TRP A 203 2.72 7.76 9.91
CA TRP A 203 3.57 6.74 9.30
C TRP A 203 2.89 5.38 9.31
N LEU A 204 3.28 4.50 8.39
CA LEU A 204 2.82 3.12 8.37
C LEU A 204 3.36 2.39 9.61
N ASN A 205 2.48 1.77 10.38
CA ASN A 205 2.86 0.91 11.49
C ASN A 205 2.85 -0.56 11.06
N GLU A 206 4.01 -1.11 10.69
CA GLU A 206 4.18 -2.55 10.39
C GLU A 206 3.76 -3.49 11.55
N GLU A 207 3.68 -3.01 12.80
CA GLU A 207 3.23 -3.83 13.93
C GLU A 207 1.69 -3.96 13.98
N GLU A 208 0.96 -3.17 13.17
CA GLU A 208 -0.48 -3.21 13.00
C GLU A 208 -0.87 -3.74 11.60
N PRO A 209 -2.11 -4.23 11.39
CA PRO A 209 -2.55 -4.69 10.08
C PRO A 209 -2.52 -3.56 9.05
N TYR A 210 -2.18 -3.92 7.82
CA TYR A 210 -2.29 -3.08 6.63
C TYR A 210 -2.62 -3.98 5.44
N ASP A 211 -3.30 -3.41 4.44
CA ASP A 211 -3.57 -4.04 3.15
C ASP A 211 -2.68 -3.41 2.08
N VAL A 212 -2.26 -4.21 1.10
CA VAL A 212 -1.49 -3.75 -0.08
C VAL A 212 -2.26 -4.16 -1.33
N GLU A 213 -2.63 -3.19 -2.15
CA GLU A 213 -3.38 -3.38 -3.40
C GLU A 213 -2.50 -2.99 -4.59
N GLU A 214 -2.25 -3.95 -5.50
CA GLU A 214 -1.72 -3.65 -6.84
C GLU A 214 -2.84 -3.02 -7.68
N VAL A 215 -2.74 -1.71 -7.95
CA VAL A 215 -3.69 -0.99 -8.80
C VAL A 215 -3.30 -1.13 -10.26
N SER A 216 -1.99 -1.10 -10.54
CA SER A 216 -1.41 -1.43 -11.83
C SER A 216 0.07 -1.82 -11.69
N THR A 217 0.71 -2.22 -12.79
CA THR A 217 2.16 -2.49 -12.84
C THR A 217 3.04 -1.29 -12.47
N GLU A 218 2.48 -0.08 -12.42
CA GLU A 218 3.16 1.19 -12.13
C GLU A 218 2.51 1.93 -10.93
N GLU A 219 1.56 1.31 -10.21
CA GLU A 219 0.84 1.92 -9.08
C GLU A 219 0.43 0.89 -8.01
N TYR A 220 0.84 1.10 -6.75
CA TYR A 220 0.44 0.33 -5.57
C TYR A 220 -0.19 1.24 -4.51
N HIS A 221 -1.23 0.78 -3.84
CA HIS A 221 -1.81 1.45 -2.66
C HIS A 221 -1.53 0.64 -1.40
N VAL A 222 -1.01 1.27 -0.36
CA VAL A 222 -0.89 0.68 0.98
C VAL A 222 -1.90 1.36 1.89
N ILE A 223 -2.80 0.58 2.48
CA ILE A 223 -3.97 1.05 3.23
C ILE A 223 -3.84 0.60 4.68
N GLN A 224 -3.91 1.53 5.63
CA GLN A 224 -3.93 1.23 7.06
C GLN A 224 -5.07 1.98 7.79
N GLU A 225 -5.84 1.24 8.57
CA GLU A 225 -6.85 1.76 9.49
C GLU A 225 -6.17 2.32 10.75
N HIS A 226 -6.43 3.58 11.08
CA HIS A 226 -5.98 4.21 12.32
C HIS A 226 -7.20 4.74 13.10
N ASP A 227 -7.35 4.33 14.36
CA ASP A 227 -8.31 4.91 15.32
C ASP A 227 -7.57 5.57 16.48
N ASN A 228 -7.70 6.90 16.61
CA ASN A 228 -7.10 7.65 17.71
C ASN A 228 -7.91 8.89 18.13
N GLU A 229 -7.70 9.37 19.36
CA GLU A 229 -8.45 10.52 19.90
C GLU A 229 -8.17 11.87 19.20
N MET A 230 -7.13 11.97 18.36
CA MET A 230 -6.70 13.21 17.71
C MET A 230 -7.33 13.40 16.32
N PHE A 231 -7.30 12.35 15.49
CA PHE A 231 -7.77 12.36 14.10
C PHE A 231 -9.08 11.57 13.90
N GLY A 232 -9.51 10.80 14.90
CA GLY A 232 -10.67 9.91 14.79
C GLY A 232 -10.30 8.57 14.19
N HIS A 233 -11.28 7.95 13.54
CA HIS A 233 -11.17 6.68 12.84
C HIS A 233 -11.07 6.94 11.34
N VAL A 234 -9.90 6.65 10.76
CA VAL A 234 -9.53 7.04 9.41
C VAL A 234 -8.72 5.93 8.72
N ASN A 235 -8.87 5.81 7.41
CA ASN A 235 -7.90 5.08 6.59
C ASN A 235 -6.83 6.07 6.09
N ILE A 236 -5.56 5.71 6.27
CA ILE A 236 -4.44 6.34 5.57
C ILE A 236 -4.09 5.46 4.37
N ILE A 237 -4.00 6.07 3.20
CA ILE A 237 -3.70 5.40 1.93
C ILE A 237 -2.45 6.05 1.35
N TYR A 238 -1.34 5.31 1.35
CA TYR A 238 -0.11 5.69 0.67
C TYR A 238 -0.22 5.23 -0.79
N VAL A 239 -0.17 6.16 -1.73
CA VAL A 239 -0.12 5.87 -3.16
C VAL A 239 1.36 5.87 -3.57
N LEU A 240 1.84 4.73 -4.05
CA LEU A 240 3.18 4.58 -4.61
C LEU A 240 3.08 4.47 -6.13
N THR A 241 3.94 5.19 -6.84
CA THR A 241 4.01 5.14 -8.31
C THR A 241 5.45 4.88 -8.76
N PHE A 242 5.58 4.32 -9.96
CA PHE A 242 6.88 4.14 -10.62
C PHE A 242 7.17 5.35 -11.53
N ASP A 243 8.22 6.12 -11.24
CA ASP A 243 8.55 7.36 -11.97
C ASP A 243 9.27 7.12 -13.32
N GLY A 244 9.65 5.87 -13.59
CA GLY A 244 10.43 5.42 -14.75
C GLY A 244 11.80 4.87 -14.39
N ASP A 245 12.37 5.27 -13.24
CA ASP A 245 13.64 4.78 -12.70
C ASP A 245 13.46 4.10 -11.32
N ASN A 246 12.59 4.63 -10.44
CA ASN A 246 12.36 4.16 -9.07
C ASN A 246 10.87 4.18 -8.68
N TRP A 247 10.54 3.48 -7.60
CA TRP A 247 9.25 3.65 -6.91
C TRP A 247 9.34 4.77 -5.90
N VAL A 248 8.32 5.63 -5.86
CA VAL A 248 8.24 6.79 -4.96
C VAL A 248 6.85 6.88 -4.33
N VAL A 249 6.74 7.53 -3.17
CA VAL A 249 5.44 7.89 -2.60
C VAL A 249 4.88 9.10 -3.36
N ASP A 250 3.80 8.91 -4.11
CA ASP A 250 3.21 9.95 -4.95
C ASP A 250 2.26 10.85 -4.16
N GLU A 251 1.40 10.24 -3.33
CA GLU A 251 0.34 10.93 -2.60
C GLU A 251 0.04 10.17 -1.29
N ILE A 252 -0.39 10.90 -0.26
CA ILE A 252 -0.92 10.30 0.99
C ILE A 252 -2.33 10.85 1.20
N LYS A 253 -3.31 9.94 1.23
CA LYS A 253 -4.73 10.26 1.39
C LYS A 253 -5.21 9.85 2.78
N GLN A 254 -6.19 10.60 3.27
CA GLN A 254 -6.93 10.29 4.49
C GLN A 254 -8.41 10.19 4.13
N ASP A 255 -9.04 9.07 4.45
CA ASP A 255 -10.49 8.84 4.28
C ASP A 255 -11.14 8.62 5.66
N GLU A 256 -12.27 9.28 5.94
CA GLU A 256 -12.94 9.25 7.25
C GLU A 256 -13.93 8.08 7.35
N LEU A 257 -13.72 7.18 8.31
CA LEU A 257 -14.60 6.02 8.55
C LEU A 257 -15.67 6.33 9.61
N GLY A 258 -16.83 6.83 9.15
CA GLY A 258 -17.95 7.33 9.97
C GLY A 258 -18.97 6.33 10.51
#